data_AF-A0A420CLW2-F1
#
_entry.id   AF-A0A420CLW2-F1
#
_cell.length_a   1.000
_cell.length_b   1.000
_cell.length_c   1.000
_cell.angle_alpha   90.00
_cell.angle_beta   90.00
_cell.angle_gamma   90.00
#
_symmetry.space_group_name_H-M   'P 1'
#
loop_
_entity.id
_entity.type
_entity.pdbx_description
1 polymer ?
#
loop_
_entity_poly.entity_id
_entity_poly.type
_entity_poly.pdbx_seq_one_letter_code
_entity_poly.pdbx_strand_id
1 'polypeptide(L)'
;MKLKNTIIKFLTILLIFELLIDILKLVIPAQIQHLEFSYVFTIVRAIFFILLLKELYKHKVKFGFILLTVLLFPIFIQIIQIILGNIFIHFCPQQISDSDFQGLAGLLSETQTNNCPYPTRFDFFPYIEFPIFCIKQIFSDKEFSYFMGLFFSPYIFYFFLFFKFCLFMVFKENSRNPYLSFIPIVNNMMILKICKLPVSWIFFLFIPFVRLFWFFKINKRLSELQNINPSIAIWMTLIPPIFYGKLVFK
;
A
#
# COMPACT_ATOMS: atom_id res chain seq x y z
N MET A 1 20.74 3.40 13.95
CA MET A 1 21.72 3.82 12.91
C MET A 1 21.94 2.83 11.75
N LYS A 2 22.35 1.55 11.94
CA LYS A 2 22.55 0.60 10.80
C LYS A 2 21.26 0.31 10.02
N LEU A 3 20.13 0.13 10.70
CA LEU A 3 18.84 -0.23 10.09
C LEU A 3 18.22 0.89 9.25
N LYS A 4 18.31 2.14 9.73
CA LYS A 4 17.91 3.35 9.00
C LYS A 4 18.64 3.47 7.66
N ASN A 5 19.96 3.26 7.67
CA ASN A 5 20.76 3.27 6.45
C ASN A 5 20.43 2.10 5.53
N THR A 6 20.12 0.92 6.06
CA THR A 6 19.72 -0.22 5.23
C THR A 6 18.38 -0.01 4.56
N ILE A 7 17.35 0.42 5.28
CA ILE A 7 16.00 0.64 4.72
C ILE A 7 15.99 1.82 3.74
N ILE A 8 16.68 2.93 4.06
CA ILE A 8 16.79 4.07 3.15
C ILE A 8 17.58 3.69 1.90
N LYS A 9 18.77 3.08 2.03
CA LYS A 9 19.53 2.60 0.85
C LYS A 9 18.71 1.64 0.02
N PHE A 10 17.91 0.78 0.65
CA PHE A 10 17.06 -0.18 -0.04
C PHE A 10 15.90 0.49 -0.79
N LEU A 11 15.17 1.42 -0.16
CA LEU A 11 14.14 2.23 -0.83
C LEU A 11 14.74 3.03 -1.99
N THR A 12 15.94 3.59 -1.81
CA THR A 12 16.65 4.31 -2.88
C THR A 12 17.06 3.36 -4.02
N ILE A 13 17.55 2.16 -3.72
CA ILE A 13 17.89 1.15 -4.74
C ILE A 13 16.62 0.70 -5.48
N LEU A 14 15.52 0.44 -4.78
CA LEU A 14 14.25 0.07 -5.40
C LEU A 14 13.76 1.16 -6.37
N LEU A 15 13.84 2.43 -5.93
CA LEU A 15 13.42 3.58 -6.72
C LEU A 15 14.34 3.83 -7.93
N ILE A 16 15.66 3.68 -7.78
CA ILE A 16 16.62 3.74 -8.89
C ILE A 16 16.36 2.59 -9.87
N PHE A 17 16.07 1.39 -9.36
CA PHE A 17 15.81 0.21 -10.19
C PHE A 17 14.52 0.36 -10.98
N GLU A 18 13.43 0.86 -10.37
CA GLU A 18 12.19 1.24 -11.07
C GLU A 18 12.47 2.27 -12.17
N LEU A 19 13.22 3.33 -11.85
CA LEU A 19 13.54 4.38 -12.82
C LEU A 19 14.38 3.87 -14.00
N LEU A 20 15.31 2.94 -13.73
CA LEU A 20 16.14 2.32 -14.76
C LEU A 20 15.34 1.37 -15.65
N ILE A 21 14.36 0.67 -15.07
CA ILE A 21 13.38 -0.14 -15.80
C ILE A 21 12.51 0.73 -16.71
N ASP A 22 12.02 1.86 -16.22
CA ASP A 22 11.21 2.78 -17.03
C ASP A 22 12.01 3.38 -18.19
N ILE A 23 13.31 3.66 -17.98
CA ILE A 23 14.23 4.07 -19.05
C ILE A 23 14.45 2.94 -20.06
N LEU A 24 14.64 1.69 -19.62
CA LEU A 24 14.81 0.53 -20.52
C LEU A 24 13.55 0.26 -21.36
N LYS A 25 12.37 0.50 -20.81
CA LYS A 25 11.09 0.38 -21.53
C LYS A 25 10.91 1.43 -22.63
N LEU A 26 11.59 2.57 -22.56
CA LEU A 26 11.62 3.54 -23.66
C LEU A 26 12.45 3.05 -24.85
N VAL A 27 13.34 2.07 -24.64
CA VAL A 27 14.31 1.60 -25.63
C VAL A 27 13.93 0.23 -26.22
N ILE A 28 13.26 -0.64 -25.46
CA ILE A 28 12.93 -2.01 -25.88
C ILE A 28 11.52 -2.09 -26.49
N PRO A 29 11.31 -2.78 -27.63
CA PRO A 29 9.99 -2.93 -28.25
C PRO A 29 8.96 -3.68 -27.37
N ALA A 30 7.70 -3.20 -27.42
CA ALA A 30 6.60 -3.55 -26.51
C ALA A 30 6.29 -5.06 -26.37
N GLN A 31 6.60 -5.88 -27.38
CA GLN A 31 6.31 -7.32 -27.37
C GLN A 31 7.22 -8.13 -26.42
N ILE A 32 8.41 -7.62 -26.10
CA ILE A 32 9.36 -8.28 -25.19
C ILE A 32 9.14 -7.83 -23.72
N GLN A 33 8.45 -6.70 -23.52
CA GLN A 33 8.30 -6.06 -22.21
C GLN A 33 7.46 -6.86 -21.21
N HIS A 34 6.40 -7.55 -21.64
CA HIS A 34 5.49 -8.19 -20.68
C HIS A 34 6.06 -9.43 -19.99
N LEU A 35 6.95 -10.19 -20.65
CA LEU A 35 7.44 -11.46 -20.11
C LEU A 35 8.64 -11.28 -19.16
N GLU A 36 9.63 -10.47 -19.54
CA GLU A 36 10.90 -10.39 -18.81
C GLU A 36 10.80 -9.55 -17.52
N PHE A 37 10.00 -8.47 -17.53
CA PHE A 37 9.85 -7.60 -16.36
C PHE A 37 9.10 -8.27 -15.19
N SER A 38 8.18 -9.19 -15.51
CA SER A 38 7.42 -9.98 -14.55
C SER A 38 8.33 -10.84 -13.65
N TYR A 39 9.34 -11.50 -14.23
CA TYR A 39 10.29 -12.34 -13.49
C TYR A 39 11.25 -11.52 -12.64
N VAL A 40 11.80 -10.43 -13.18
CA VAL A 40 12.71 -9.55 -12.45
C VAL A 40 12.02 -8.99 -11.20
N PHE A 41 10.78 -8.54 -11.33
CA PHE A 41 10.02 -8.05 -10.18
C PHE A 41 9.72 -9.13 -9.15
N THR A 42 9.44 -10.35 -9.60
CA THR A 42 9.20 -11.49 -8.71
C THR A 42 10.44 -11.82 -7.90
N ILE A 43 11.62 -11.77 -8.53
CA ILE A 43 12.91 -11.93 -7.86
C ILE A 43 13.14 -10.81 -6.85
N VAL A 44 12.90 -9.55 -7.22
CA VAL A 44 13.02 -8.40 -6.30
C VAL A 44 12.06 -8.54 -5.10
N ARG A 45 10.82 -8.98 -5.33
CA ARG A 45 9.84 -9.29 -4.28
C ARG A 45 10.32 -10.40 -3.37
N ALA A 46 10.88 -11.48 -3.91
CA ALA A 46 11.44 -12.57 -3.14
C ALA A 46 12.63 -12.12 -2.28
N ILE A 47 13.52 -11.29 -2.82
CA ILE A 47 14.62 -10.69 -2.07
C ILE A 47 14.09 -9.79 -0.95
N PHE A 48 13.14 -8.91 -1.25
CA PHE A 48 12.48 -8.07 -0.24
C PHE A 48 11.83 -8.92 0.86
N PHE A 49 11.14 -9.99 0.48
CA PHE A 49 10.51 -10.93 1.40
C PHE A 49 11.53 -11.57 2.34
N ILE A 50 12.66 -12.03 1.81
CA ILE A 50 13.75 -12.62 2.59
C ILE A 50 14.37 -11.59 3.54
N LEU A 51 14.58 -10.34 3.09
CA LEU A 51 15.13 -9.27 3.93
C LEU A 51 14.16 -8.87 5.06
N LEU A 52 12.86 -8.77 4.76
CA LEU A 52 11.82 -8.48 5.73
C LEU A 52 11.72 -9.60 6.77
N LEU A 53 11.71 -10.87 6.33
CA LEU A 53 11.74 -12.05 7.20
C LEU A 53 12.94 -12.01 8.14
N LYS A 54 14.13 -11.72 7.62
CA LYS A 54 15.37 -11.64 8.39
C LYS A 54 15.30 -10.56 9.48
N GLU A 55 14.75 -9.39 9.18
CA GLU A 55 14.62 -8.32 10.16
C GLU A 55 13.51 -8.60 11.19
N LEU A 56 12.38 -9.19 10.76
CA LEU A 56 11.31 -9.63 11.66
C LEU A 56 11.79 -10.72 12.64
N TYR A 57 12.59 -11.66 12.16
CA TYR A 57 13.22 -12.70 12.97
C TYR A 57 14.16 -12.09 14.02
N LYS A 58 15.00 -11.14 13.61
CA LYS A 58 15.91 -10.41 14.51
C LYS A 58 15.17 -9.66 15.63
N HIS A 59 13.97 -9.16 15.36
CA HIS A 59 13.12 -8.48 16.35
C HIS A 59 12.19 -9.41 17.15
N LYS A 60 12.40 -10.74 17.08
CA LYS A 60 11.62 -11.77 17.80
C LYS A 60 10.11 -11.63 17.58
N VAL A 61 9.69 -11.27 16.36
CA VAL A 61 8.27 -11.25 15.99
C VAL A 61 7.80 -12.69 15.82
N LYS A 62 6.62 -13.03 16.37
CA LYS A 62 6.08 -14.41 16.28
C LYS A 62 5.94 -14.81 14.81
N PHE A 63 6.46 -15.99 14.44
CA PHE A 63 6.42 -16.50 13.06
C PHE A 63 5.00 -16.50 12.45
N GLY A 64 3.98 -16.85 13.23
CA GLY A 64 2.58 -16.81 12.79
C GLY A 64 2.11 -15.41 12.36
N PHE A 65 2.66 -14.34 12.95
CA PHE A 65 2.39 -12.97 12.50
C PHE A 65 3.05 -12.69 11.14
N ILE A 66 4.24 -13.23 10.91
CA ILE A 66 4.94 -13.06 9.64
C ILE A 66 4.20 -13.81 8.53
N LEU A 67 3.79 -15.05 8.79
CA LEU A 67 2.98 -15.85 7.87
C LEU A 67 1.65 -15.15 7.54
N LEU A 68 0.96 -14.63 8.56
CA LEU A 68 -0.29 -13.89 8.39
C LEU A 68 -0.08 -12.63 7.55
N THR A 69 0.89 -11.80 7.93
CA THR A 69 1.06 -10.46 7.35
C THR A 69 1.67 -10.52 5.95
N VAL A 70 2.46 -11.54 5.64
CA VAL A 70 3.22 -11.56 4.38
C VAL A 70 2.70 -12.59 3.38
N LEU A 71 2.09 -13.67 3.83
CA LEU A 71 1.55 -14.72 2.95
C LEU A 71 0.04 -14.60 2.81
N LEU A 72 -0.68 -14.56 3.94
CA LEU A 72 -2.15 -14.51 3.91
C LEU A 72 -2.69 -13.13 3.53
N PHE A 73 -2.01 -12.05 3.94
CA PHE A 73 -2.52 -10.70 3.70
C PHE A 73 -2.54 -10.30 2.20
N PRO A 74 -1.50 -10.55 1.37
CA PRO A 74 -1.59 -10.28 -0.06
C PRO A 74 -2.69 -11.08 -0.76
N ILE A 75 -2.86 -12.35 -0.38
CA ILE A 75 -3.93 -13.22 -0.90
C ILE A 75 -5.30 -12.65 -0.52
N PHE A 76 -5.48 -12.30 0.76
CA PHE A 76 -6.72 -11.71 1.26
C PHE A 76 -7.05 -10.38 0.58
N ILE A 77 -6.04 -9.55 0.33
CA ILE A 77 -6.19 -8.29 -0.40
C ILE A 77 -6.58 -8.55 -1.86
N GLN A 78 -5.96 -9.50 -2.55
CA GLN A 78 -6.36 -9.86 -3.92
C GLN A 78 -7.81 -10.36 -3.97
N ILE A 79 -8.24 -11.16 -2.98
CA ILE A 79 -9.65 -11.59 -2.86
C ILE A 79 -10.57 -10.37 -2.72
N ILE A 80 -10.24 -9.42 -1.84
CA ILE A 80 -11.01 -8.18 -1.67
C ILE A 80 -11.03 -7.36 -2.97
N GLN A 81 -9.90 -7.24 -3.66
CA GLN A 81 -9.78 -6.51 -4.92
C GLN A 81 -10.67 -7.11 -6.00
N ILE A 82 -10.70 -8.43 -6.14
CA ILE A 82 -11.56 -9.14 -7.11
C ILE A 82 -13.03 -8.93 -6.75
N ILE A 83 -13.39 -9.08 -5.47
CA ILE A 83 -14.77 -8.84 -5.01
C ILE A 83 -15.19 -7.41 -5.34
N LEU A 84 -14.35 -6.42 -5.01
CA LEU A 84 -14.65 -5.02 -5.30
C LEU A 84 -14.67 -4.73 -6.80
N GLY A 85 -13.73 -5.25 -7.58
CA GLY A 85 -13.70 -5.11 -9.04
C GLY A 85 -14.98 -5.63 -9.69
N ASN A 86 -15.46 -6.80 -9.26
CA ASN A 86 -16.73 -7.37 -9.73
C ASN A 86 -17.94 -6.54 -9.31
N ILE A 87 -17.95 -6.00 -8.08
CA ILE A 87 -18.99 -5.08 -7.64
C ILE A 87 -18.98 -3.80 -8.50
N PHE A 88 -17.81 -3.23 -8.76
CA PHE A 88 -17.67 -2.00 -9.54
C PHE A 88 -18.13 -2.16 -10.98
N ILE A 89 -17.90 -3.31 -11.62
CA ILE A 89 -18.42 -3.60 -12.97
C ILE A 89 -19.95 -3.53 -13.00
N HIS A 90 -20.63 -4.01 -11.96
CA HIS A 90 -22.09 -3.94 -11.89
C HIS A 90 -22.62 -2.50 -11.72
N PHE A 91 -21.86 -1.60 -11.10
CA PHE A 91 -22.28 -0.22 -10.86
C PHE A 91 -21.80 0.78 -11.92
N CYS A 92 -20.71 0.47 -12.62
CA CYS A 92 -20.15 1.25 -13.70
C CYS A 92 -20.20 0.42 -14.98
N PRO A 93 -21.38 0.26 -15.62
CA PRO A 93 -21.48 -0.46 -16.87
C PRO A 93 -20.53 0.20 -17.87
N GLN A 94 -19.58 -0.57 -18.39
CA GLN A 94 -18.77 -0.12 -19.51
C GLN A 94 -19.69 0.10 -20.70
N GLN A 95 -19.35 1.05 -21.58
CA GLN A 95 -20.02 1.14 -22.87
C GLN A 95 -19.85 -0.21 -23.56
N ILE A 96 -20.97 -0.93 -23.70
CA ILE A 96 -21.07 -2.20 -24.39
C ILE A 96 -20.46 -1.95 -25.77
N SER A 97 -19.30 -2.54 -26.03
CA SER A 97 -18.89 -2.73 -27.42
C SER A 97 -19.83 -3.79 -27.98
N ASP A 98 -20.42 -3.52 -29.16
CA ASP A 98 -21.41 -4.34 -29.85
C ASP A 98 -20.89 -5.77 -30.13
N SER A 99 -20.75 -6.57 -29.09
CA SER A 99 -20.41 -7.97 -29.16
C SER A 99 -21.63 -8.74 -28.71
N ASP A 100 -22.16 -9.55 -29.62
CA ASP A 100 -23.42 -10.31 -29.52
C ASP A 100 -23.49 -11.33 -28.36
N PHE A 101 -22.55 -11.29 -27.41
CA PHE A 101 -22.51 -12.21 -26.27
C PHE A 101 -23.33 -11.66 -25.10
N GLN A 102 -24.60 -12.06 -25.03
CA GLN A 102 -25.44 -11.83 -23.85
C GLN A 102 -25.19 -12.88 -22.76
N GLY A 103 -25.26 -12.48 -21.49
CA GLY A 103 -25.23 -13.37 -20.32
C GLY A 103 -23.83 -13.62 -19.74
N LEU A 104 -23.68 -14.73 -18.99
CA LEU A 104 -22.43 -15.09 -18.29
C LEU A 104 -21.24 -15.21 -19.25
N ALA A 105 -21.47 -15.64 -20.50
CA ALA A 105 -20.45 -15.73 -21.53
C ALA A 105 -19.92 -14.35 -21.97
N GLY A 106 -20.80 -13.35 -22.09
CA GLY A 106 -20.42 -11.96 -22.34
C GLY A 106 -19.61 -11.37 -21.19
N LEU A 107 -20.02 -11.64 -19.95
CA LEU A 107 -19.31 -11.20 -18.75
C LEU A 107 -17.93 -11.86 -18.62
N LEU A 108 -17.80 -13.13 -19.05
CA LEU A 108 -16.53 -13.84 -19.10
C LEU A 108 -15.63 -13.39 -20.27
N SER A 109 -16.20 -12.92 -21.39
CA SER A 109 -15.45 -12.36 -22.52
C SER A 109 -15.02 -10.90 -22.28
N GLU A 110 -15.84 -10.08 -21.63
CA GLU A 110 -15.49 -8.70 -21.22
C GLU A 110 -14.40 -8.69 -20.14
N THR A 111 -14.41 -9.68 -19.24
CA THR A 111 -13.28 -9.88 -18.31
C THR A 111 -12.01 -10.37 -19.01
N GLN A 112 -12.10 -10.79 -20.28
CA GLN A 112 -11.01 -11.32 -21.12
C GLN A 112 -10.40 -10.25 -22.02
N THR A 113 -11.19 -9.24 -22.41
CA THR A 113 -10.73 -8.07 -23.15
C THR A 113 -10.20 -7.01 -22.16
N ASN A 114 -8.87 -6.85 -22.13
CA ASN A 114 -8.06 -6.11 -21.16
C ASN A 114 -8.33 -4.59 -20.96
N ASN A 115 -9.52 -4.07 -21.30
CA ASN A 115 -9.83 -2.64 -21.19
C ASN A 115 -10.52 -2.26 -19.87
N CYS A 116 -10.63 -3.17 -18.91
CA CYS A 116 -11.19 -2.84 -17.60
C CYS A 116 -10.10 -2.19 -16.72
N PRO A 117 -10.31 -0.96 -16.21
CA PRO A 117 -9.35 -0.27 -15.34
C PRO A 117 -9.27 -0.87 -13.92
N TYR A 118 -9.90 -2.03 -13.69
CA TYR A 118 -9.93 -2.71 -12.40
C TYR A 118 -9.56 -4.19 -12.57
N PRO A 119 -8.87 -4.78 -11.58
CA PRO A 119 -8.56 -6.19 -11.59
C PRO A 119 -9.81 -7.04 -11.36
N THR A 120 -10.20 -7.83 -12.36
CA THR A 120 -11.32 -8.78 -12.28
C THR A 120 -10.85 -10.22 -12.08
N ARG A 121 -9.56 -10.46 -12.27
CA ARG A 121 -8.95 -11.78 -12.23
C ARG A 121 -7.82 -11.85 -11.23
N PHE A 122 -7.66 -13.03 -10.68
CA PHE A 122 -6.55 -13.35 -9.81
C PHE A 122 -5.30 -13.53 -10.66
N ASP A 123 -4.59 -12.44 -10.90
CA ASP A 123 -3.30 -12.45 -11.55
C ASP A 123 -2.24 -11.91 -10.59
N PHE A 124 -1.10 -12.58 -10.47
CA PHE A 124 -0.03 -12.14 -9.56
C PHE A 124 0.93 -11.11 -10.20
N PHE A 125 0.94 -11.04 -11.53
CA PHE A 125 2.06 -10.52 -12.33
C PHE A 125 1.81 -9.17 -13.06
N PRO A 126 0.61 -8.84 -13.60
CA PRO A 126 0.40 -7.58 -14.34
C PRO A 126 0.43 -6.29 -13.49
N TYR A 127 0.48 -6.41 -12.16
CA TYR A 127 0.11 -5.33 -11.24
C TYR A 127 1.20 -4.31 -10.93
N ILE A 128 2.38 -4.50 -11.53
CA ILE A 128 3.55 -3.66 -11.32
C ILE A 128 3.50 -2.41 -12.19
N GLU A 129 3.12 -2.56 -13.44
CA GLU A 129 2.97 -1.46 -14.40
C GLU A 129 1.64 -0.73 -14.19
N PHE A 130 0.69 -1.41 -13.55
CA PHE A 130 -0.66 -0.94 -13.33
C PHE A 130 -0.77 0.46 -12.71
N PRO A 131 0.01 0.88 -11.69
CA PRO A 131 -0.10 2.24 -11.14
C PRO A 131 0.45 3.28 -12.12
N ILE A 132 1.58 3.02 -12.78
CA ILE A 132 2.19 3.94 -13.74
C ILE A 132 1.28 4.08 -14.95
N PHE A 133 0.72 2.97 -15.42
CA PHE A 133 -0.30 2.92 -16.46
C PHE A 133 -1.54 3.71 -16.05
N CYS A 134 -2.07 3.50 -14.83
CA CYS A 134 -3.20 4.28 -14.31
C CYS A 134 -2.88 5.78 -14.25
N ILE A 135 -1.70 6.17 -13.75
CA ILE A 135 -1.25 7.57 -13.71
C ILE A 135 -1.19 8.16 -15.13
N LYS A 136 -0.61 7.42 -16.09
CA LYS A 136 -0.54 7.84 -17.49
C LYS A 136 -1.94 8.06 -18.07
N GLN A 137 -2.86 7.12 -17.88
CA GLN A 137 -4.24 7.23 -18.34
C GLN A 137 -4.97 8.43 -17.71
N ILE A 138 -4.75 8.68 -16.40
CA ILE A 138 -5.34 9.82 -15.70
C ILE A 138 -4.82 11.16 -16.24
N PHE A 139 -3.51 11.31 -16.41
CA PHE A 139 -2.90 12.61 -16.75
C PHE A 139 -2.82 12.88 -18.24
N SER A 140 -2.49 11.86 -19.05
CA SER A 140 -2.39 11.98 -20.50
C SER A 140 -3.76 11.90 -21.16
N ASP A 141 -4.53 10.87 -20.80
CA ASP A 141 -5.77 10.51 -21.51
C ASP A 141 -7.02 11.07 -20.80
N LYS A 142 -6.84 11.67 -19.60
CA LYS A 142 -7.90 12.26 -18.75
C LYS A 142 -8.97 11.25 -18.34
N GLU A 143 -8.62 9.97 -18.32
CA GLU A 143 -9.52 8.89 -17.97
C GLU A 143 -9.54 8.69 -16.44
N PHE A 144 -10.37 9.45 -15.76
CA PHE A 144 -10.46 9.45 -14.29
C PHE A 144 -10.91 8.12 -13.68
N SER A 145 -11.51 7.21 -14.46
CA SER A 145 -11.87 5.84 -14.01
C SER A 145 -10.65 5.06 -13.51
N TYR A 146 -9.45 5.34 -14.05
CA TYR A 146 -8.20 4.72 -13.63
C TYR A 146 -7.72 5.14 -12.23
N PHE A 147 -8.33 6.16 -11.59
CA PHE A 147 -8.06 6.44 -10.18
C PHE A 147 -8.39 5.25 -9.29
N MET A 148 -9.47 4.54 -9.60
CA MET A 148 -9.86 3.34 -8.85
C MET A 148 -8.84 2.22 -9.03
N GLY A 149 -8.35 2.02 -10.26
CA GLY A 149 -7.24 1.10 -10.53
C GLY A 149 -6.00 1.41 -9.69
N LEU A 150 -5.66 2.68 -9.55
CA LEU A 150 -4.56 3.12 -8.70
C LEU A 150 -4.77 2.72 -7.23
N PHE A 151 -5.97 2.91 -6.68
CA PHE A 151 -6.32 2.44 -5.32
C PHE A 151 -6.25 0.92 -5.17
N PHE A 152 -6.50 0.17 -6.24
CA PHE A 152 -6.39 -1.29 -6.28
C PHE A 152 -4.98 -1.79 -6.59
N SER A 153 -3.98 -0.91 -6.71
CA SER A 153 -2.60 -1.33 -6.89
C SER A 153 -2.01 -2.01 -5.64
N PRO A 154 -1.33 -3.17 -5.77
CA PRO A 154 -0.57 -3.81 -4.70
C PRO A 154 0.42 -2.91 -3.98
N TYR A 155 0.98 -1.88 -4.64
CA TYR A 155 1.91 -0.94 -4.02
C TYR A 155 1.27 -0.12 -2.93
N ILE A 156 0.06 0.41 -3.17
CA ILE A 156 -0.67 1.16 -2.15
C ILE A 156 -0.93 0.26 -0.94
N PHE A 157 -1.23 -1.02 -1.16
CA PHE A 157 -1.37 -1.98 -0.07
C PHE A 157 -0.07 -2.24 0.68
N TYR A 158 1.08 -2.34 0.00
CA TYR A 158 2.38 -2.45 0.66
C TYR A 158 2.69 -1.23 1.54
N PHE A 159 2.37 -0.02 1.07
CA PHE A 159 2.47 1.19 1.88
C PHE A 159 1.57 1.10 3.12
N PHE A 160 0.31 0.68 2.98
CA PHE A 160 -0.59 0.49 4.11
C PHE A 160 -0.08 -0.56 5.10
N LEU A 161 0.47 -1.68 4.60
CA LEU A 161 1.01 -2.75 5.43
C LEU A 161 2.23 -2.27 6.21
N PHE A 162 3.15 -1.58 5.54
CA PHE A 162 4.31 -0.99 6.18
C PHE A 162 3.91 0.03 7.25
N PHE A 163 2.90 0.87 6.97
CA PHE A 163 2.33 1.79 7.96
C PHE A 163 1.79 1.06 9.19
N LYS A 164 1.00 0.00 8.99
CA LYS A 164 0.45 -0.82 10.07
C LYS A 164 1.53 -1.53 10.86
N PHE A 165 2.58 -2.02 10.20
CA PHE A 165 3.75 -2.58 10.87
C PHE A 165 4.46 -1.53 11.75
N CYS A 166 4.62 -0.30 11.26
CA CYS A 166 5.20 0.78 12.06
C CYS A 166 4.35 1.07 13.30
N LEU A 167 3.02 1.15 13.15
CA LEU A 167 2.10 1.31 14.28
C LEU A 167 2.16 0.14 15.27
N PHE A 168 2.26 -1.10 14.77
CA PHE A 168 2.43 -2.28 15.60
C PHE A 168 3.67 -2.15 16.50
N MET A 169 4.78 -1.71 15.93
CA MET A 169 6.02 -1.48 16.68
C MET A 169 5.89 -0.33 17.68
N VAL A 170 5.26 0.79 17.30
CA VAL A 170 4.97 1.89 18.22
C VAL A 170 4.13 1.42 19.41
N PHE A 171 3.13 0.56 19.19
CA PHE A 171 2.30 0.04 20.28
C PHE A 171 3.10 -0.89 21.20
N LYS A 172 3.93 -1.75 20.61
CA LYS A 172 4.82 -2.67 21.35
C LYS A 172 5.81 -1.90 22.23
N GLU A 173 6.42 -0.84 21.72
CA GLU A 173 7.36 0.01 22.46
C GLU A 173 6.70 0.76 23.62
N ASN A 174 5.41 1.07 23.50
CA ASN A 174 4.65 1.80 24.52
C ASN A 174 3.84 0.86 25.45
N SER A 175 4.23 -0.41 25.55
CA SER A 175 3.60 -1.43 26.41
C SER A 175 2.09 -1.58 26.19
N ARG A 176 1.64 -1.40 24.96
CA ARG A 176 0.25 -1.64 24.54
C ARG A 176 0.16 -2.93 23.74
N ASN A 177 -1.02 -3.54 23.71
CA ASN A 177 -1.27 -4.71 22.88
C ASN A 177 -1.09 -4.31 21.40
N PRO A 178 -0.07 -4.84 20.70
CA PRO A 178 0.31 -4.34 19.37
C PRO A 178 -0.66 -4.78 18.28
N TYR A 179 -1.44 -5.85 18.50
CA TYR A 179 -2.47 -6.33 17.58
C TYR A 179 -3.62 -5.32 17.40
N LEU A 180 -3.81 -4.41 18.37
CA LEU A 180 -4.83 -3.37 18.28
C LEU A 180 -4.51 -2.30 17.22
N SER A 181 -3.29 -2.26 16.68
CA SER A 181 -2.90 -1.35 15.59
C SER A 181 -3.64 -1.64 14.27
N PHE A 182 -4.14 -2.86 14.09
CA PHE A 182 -4.85 -3.29 12.88
C PHE A 182 -6.31 -2.82 12.85
N ILE A 183 -6.95 -2.66 14.01
CA ILE A 183 -8.35 -2.23 14.11
C ILE A 183 -8.40 -0.70 13.96
N PRO A 184 -8.99 -0.13 12.89
CA PRO A 184 -8.85 1.30 12.58
C PRO A 184 -9.31 2.25 13.69
N ILE A 185 -10.47 2.00 14.29
CA ILE A 185 -11.02 2.87 15.34
C ILE A 185 -10.19 2.76 16.62
N VAL A 186 -9.88 1.52 17.01
CA VAL A 186 -9.10 1.24 18.22
C VAL A 186 -7.68 1.76 18.10
N ASN A 187 -7.08 1.75 16.89
CA ASN A 187 -5.73 2.27 16.71
C ASN A 187 -5.66 3.76 17.05
N ASN A 188 -6.64 4.56 16.63
CA ASN A 188 -6.65 6.00 16.86
C ASN A 188 -6.83 6.29 18.35
N MET A 189 -7.72 5.56 19.02
CA MET A 189 -7.90 5.65 20.47
C MET A 189 -6.62 5.28 21.23
N MET A 190 -5.91 4.24 20.79
CA MET A 190 -4.67 3.83 21.43
C MET A 190 -3.52 4.81 21.20
N ILE A 191 -3.41 5.40 20.01
CA ILE A 191 -2.43 6.47 19.75
C ILE A 191 -2.72 7.68 20.65
N LEU A 192 -3.98 8.10 20.79
CA LEU A 192 -4.37 9.17 21.70
C LEU A 192 -3.95 8.85 23.14
N LYS A 193 -4.17 7.61 23.61
CA LYS A 193 -3.73 7.15 24.95
C LYS A 193 -2.21 7.15 25.09
N ILE A 194 -1.46 6.72 24.09
CA ILE A 194 0.01 6.76 24.07
C ILE A 194 0.50 8.21 24.16
N CYS A 195 -0.11 9.11 23.40
CA CYS A 195 0.21 10.53 23.38
C CYS A 195 -0.27 11.30 24.62
N LYS A 196 -0.99 10.65 25.56
CA LYS A 196 -1.67 11.27 26.71
C LYS A 196 -2.62 12.40 26.29
N LEU A 197 -3.31 12.21 25.17
CA LEU A 197 -4.30 13.14 24.63
C LEU A 197 -5.72 12.68 24.98
N PRO A 198 -6.72 13.59 25.00
CA PRO A 198 -8.10 13.24 25.29
C PRO A 198 -8.63 12.24 24.26
N VAL A 199 -9.20 11.13 24.74
CA VAL A 199 -9.79 10.11 23.84
C VAL A 199 -10.98 10.68 23.06
N SER A 200 -11.65 11.71 23.58
CA SER A 200 -12.72 12.45 22.89
C SER A 200 -12.26 13.10 21.58
N TRP A 201 -10.95 13.28 21.35
CA TRP A 201 -10.44 13.77 20.06
C TRP A 201 -10.76 12.82 18.90
N ILE A 202 -11.15 11.58 19.18
CA ILE A 202 -11.61 10.63 18.16
C ILE A 202 -12.73 11.21 17.29
N PHE A 203 -13.64 12.02 17.86
CA PHE A 203 -14.73 12.66 17.10
C PHE A 203 -14.21 13.61 16.03
N PHE A 204 -13.15 14.37 16.33
CA PHE A 204 -12.54 15.27 15.36
C PHE A 204 -11.77 14.55 14.25
N LEU A 205 -11.33 13.31 14.50
CA LEU A 205 -10.66 12.48 13.49
C LEU A 205 -11.63 11.93 12.42
N PHE A 206 -12.94 11.98 12.67
CA PHE A 206 -13.96 11.59 11.69
C PHE A 206 -14.38 12.74 10.77
N ILE A 207 -14.09 14.00 11.13
CA ILE A 207 -14.46 15.16 10.31
C ILE A 207 -13.39 15.38 9.22
N PRO A 208 -13.75 15.35 7.92
CA PRO A 208 -12.82 15.65 6.82
C PRO A 208 -12.15 17.02 7.00
N PHE A 209 -10.91 17.17 6.50
CA PHE A 209 -10.02 18.35 6.66
C PHE A 209 -9.60 18.67 8.11
N VAL A 210 -10.55 18.76 9.04
CA VAL A 210 -10.29 18.94 10.49
C VAL A 210 -9.39 17.82 11.01
N ARG A 211 -9.64 16.59 10.56
CA ARG A 211 -8.79 15.41 10.80
C ARG A 211 -7.30 15.67 10.58
N LEU A 212 -6.90 16.41 9.53
CA LEU A 212 -5.49 16.62 9.20
C LEU A 212 -4.78 17.42 10.30
N PHE A 213 -5.41 18.49 10.79
CA PHE A 213 -4.87 19.30 11.87
C PHE A 213 -4.71 18.51 13.18
N TRP A 214 -5.69 17.69 13.52
CA TRP A 214 -5.62 16.85 14.72
C TRP A 214 -4.60 15.72 14.59
N PHE A 215 -4.50 15.08 13.43
CA PHE A 215 -3.42 14.12 13.17
C PHE A 215 -2.04 14.77 13.28
N PHE A 216 -1.87 16.00 12.79
CA PHE A 216 -0.63 16.74 12.98
C PHE A 216 -0.29 16.92 14.45
N LYS A 217 -1.25 17.36 15.29
CA LYS A 217 -1.03 17.47 16.75
C LYS A 217 -0.65 16.15 17.39
N ILE A 218 -1.33 15.07 17.04
CA ILE A 218 -1.04 13.71 17.52
C ILE A 218 0.38 13.29 17.09
N ASN A 219 0.72 13.46 15.82
CA ASN A 219 2.01 13.08 15.25
C ASN A 219 3.16 13.91 15.83
N LYS A 220 2.92 15.19 16.13
CA LYS A 220 3.89 16.05 16.82
C LYS A 220 4.18 15.50 18.20
N ARG A 221 3.13 15.17 18.97
CA ARG A 221 3.27 14.59 20.30
C ARG A 221 3.95 13.23 20.27
N LEU A 222 3.62 12.40 19.29
CA LEU A 222 4.24 11.09 19.09
C LEU A 222 5.74 11.23 18.76
N SER A 223 6.10 12.22 17.94
CA SER A 223 7.50 12.53 17.61
C SER A 223 8.28 12.99 18.83
N GLU A 224 7.69 13.86 19.66
CA GLU A 224 8.26 14.32 20.93
C GLU A 224 8.51 13.14 21.88
N LEU A 225 7.53 12.26 22.08
CA LEU A 225 7.65 11.08 22.93
C LEU A 225 8.75 10.12 22.45
N GLN A 226 8.97 10.08 21.14
CA GLN A 226 9.97 9.22 20.51
C GLN A 226 11.33 9.91 20.32
N ASN A 227 11.53 11.13 20.85
CA ASN A 227 12.77 11.92 20.70
C ASN A 227 13.19 12.13 19.23
N ILE A 228 12.22 12.38 18.36
CA ILE A 228 12.43 12.65 16.93
C ILE A 228 12.07 14.10 16.65
N ASN A 229 12.73 14.72 15.66
CA ASN A 229 12.47 16.10 15.25
C ASN A 229 10.95 16.32 15.00
N PRO A 230 10.28 17.19 15.77
CA PRO A 230 8.84 17.42 15.66
C PRO A 230 8.38 17.89 14.27
N SER A 231 9.26 18.49 13.46
CA SER A 231 8.94 18.91 12.09
C SER A 231 8.60 17.73 11.17
N ILE A 232 9.02 16.50 11.53
CA ILE A 232 8.65 15.28 10.80
C ILE A 232 7.14 14.99 10.91
N ALA A 233 6.45 15.53 11.93
CA ALA A 233 5.03 15.34 12.13
C ALA A 233 4.16 15.83 10.95
N ILE A 234 4.61 16.86 10.23
CA ILE A 234 3.93 17.33 9.01
C ILE A 234 3.91 16.20 7.98
N TRP A 235 5.07 15.61 7.73
CA TRP A 235 5.22 14.53 6.77
C TRP A 235 4.55 13.23 7.20
N MET A 236 4.53 12.92 8.51
CA MET A 236 3.74 11.81 9.05
C MET A 236 2.23 12.00 8.88
N THR A 237 1.77 13.24 8.73
CA THR A 237 0.35 13.55 8.54
C THR A 237 -0.04 13.47 7.08
N LEU A 238 0.80 14.00 6.19
CA LEU A 238 0.55 14.01 4.74
C LEU A 238 0.82 12.64 4.10
N ILE A 239 1.90 11.97 4.52
CA ILE A 239 2.36 10.70 3.94
C ILE A 239 2.71 9.72 5.07
N PRO A 240 1.72 9.27 5.86
CA PRO A 240 1.97 8.40 7.02
C PRO A 240 2.79 7.14 6.72
N PRO A 241 2.52 6.40 5.62
CA PRO A 241 3.27 5.19 5.30
C PRO A 241 4.78 5.37 5.27
N ILE A 242 5.27 6.45 4.63
CA ILE A 242 6.70 6.66 4.47
C ILE A 242 7.35 7.13 5.77
N PHE A 243 6.71 8.07 6.47
CA PHE A 243 7.36 8.80 7.55
C PHE A 243 7.19 8.16 8.94
N TYR A 244 6.19 7.29 9.14
CA TYR A 244 6.08 6.52 10.39
C TYR A 244 7.26 5.55 10.60
N GLY A 245 7.93 5.14 9.53
CA GLY A 245 9.18 4.36 9.64
C GLY A 245 10.24 5.07 10.47
N LYS A 246 10.28 6.42 10.49
CA LYS A 246 11.22 7.16 11.32
C LYS A 246 10.98 7.00 12.82
N LEU A 247 9.75 6.70 13.25
CA LEU A 247 9.44 6.44 14.67
C LEU A 247 10.12 5.17 15.17
N VAL A 248 10.19 4.15 14.32
CA VAL A 248 10.66 2.80 14.68
C VAL A 248 12.16 2.64 14.38
N PHE A 249 12.65 3.18 13.27
CA PHE A 249 13.98 2.88 12.74
C PHE A 249 15.02 3.98 13.02
N LYS A 250 15.17 4.40 14.28
CA LYS A 250 16.04 5.51 14.71
C LYS A 250 17.55 5.32 14.37
#